data_AF-A0A420YMC5-F1
#
_entry.id   AF-A0A420YMC5-F1
#
_cell.length_a   1.000
_cell.length_b   1.000
_cell.length_c   1.000
_cell.angle_alpha   90.00
_cell.angle_beta   90.00
_cell.angle_gamma   90.00
#
_symmetry.space_group_name_H-M   'P 1'
#
loop_
_entity.id
_entity.type
_entity.pdbx_description
1 polymer ?
#
loop_
_entity_poly.entity_id
_entity_poly.type
_entity_poly.pdbx_seq_one_letter_code
_entity_poly.pdbx_strand_id
1 'polypeptide(L)'
;MQAQPPPGGAPMPGQMPTPEQIAAMRRQIAIDAEKAGMSVPQFIEHIKAQQMRAMQQQQQQQQMQQQAQQQGGQPQHQHPHPHQHPHPPQQGQPQPIVPGPPNPVAIALAKFLRGQELKPRTVILNGDRKDMFRVKRALRALQSPAYEKARKKNPALPEITDRASLENCFKLLPMSMLALRVVKTDPHEGHDHAPKKGKRVKGLWTVKIEPQQEAKDDMYYVWLWEGSQIKRQVYAALALLVIFAVVLYPLWPLKMRQGVYYLSWGFLGLLGLFFLMAIFRVILFCITYFVVPPGLWLYPNLWEDVSFMDSFRPVWAWHETAKGKKKKASKGKASANAQATFAATTGGVAPATANIATGAETQIGNQSGNVQQRYVGPRVEEVGTDEE
;
A
#
# COMPACT_ATOMS: atom_id res chain seq x y z
N MET A 1 11.38 40.65 -44.64
CA MET A 1 10.73 39.33 -44.52
C MET A 1 10.44 39.09 -43.04
N GLN A 2 9.23 39.42 -42.59
CA GLN A 2 8.82 39.18 -41.20
C GLN A 2 8.27 37.75 -41.09
N ALA A 3 8.83 36.98 -40.14
CA ALA A 3 8.51 35.58 -39.92
C ALA A 3 7.11 35.43 -39.32
N GLN A 4 6.31 34.52 -39.90
CA GLN A 4 5.02 34.09 -39.38
C GLN A 4 5.20 33.19 -38.14
N PRO A 5 4.39 33.35 -37.07
CA PRO A 5 4.36 32.40 -35.97
C PRO A 5 3.54 31.14 -36.34
N PRO A 6 3.79 29.98 -35.70
CA PRO A 6 3.17 28.70 -36.04
C PRO A 6 1.67 28.66 -35.69
N PRO A 7 0.88 27.78 -36.33
CA PRO A 7 -0.57 27.71 -36.12
C PRO A 7 -0.89 27.25 -34.70
N GLY A 8 -1.52 28.13 -33.92
CA GLY A 8 -1.94 27.89 -32.55
C GLY A 8 -3.03 26.83 -32.46
N GLY A 9 -2.80 25.81 -31.65
CA GLY A 9 -3.78 24.79 -31.31
C GLY A 9 -4.99 25.38 -30.58
N ALA A 10 -6.16 24.78 -30.81
CA ALA A 10 -7.41 25.18 -30.18
C ALA A 10 -7.31 25.14 -28.64
N PRO A 11 -7.88 26.13 -27.94
CA PRO A 11 -7.80 26.20 -26.48
C PRO A 11 -8.59 25.05 -25.82
N MET A 12 -7.97 24.44 -24.80
CA MET A 12 -8.56 23.43 -23.94
C MET A 12 -9.71 24.03 -23.10
N PRO A 13 -10.81 23.28 -22.84
CA PRO A 13 -11.98 23.81 -22.16
C PRO A 13 -11.67 24.18 -20.70
N GLY A 14 -11.93 25.44 -20.31
CA GLY A 14 -11.90 25.91 -18.92
C GLY A 14 -10.87 26.99 -18.57
N GLN A 15 -9.96 27.35 -19.47
CA GLN A 15 -9.10 28.53 -19.28
C GLN A 15 -9.74 29.74 -19.97
N MET A 16 -9.85 30.87 -19.26
CA MET A 16 -10.15 32.14 -19.92
C MET A 16 -9.09 32.36 -21.01
N PRO A 17 -9.49 32.60 -22.27
CA PRO A 17 -8.53 32.72 -23.36
C PRO A 17 -7.50 33.79 -23.03
N THR A 18 -6.24 33.54 -23.37
CA THR A 18 -5.16 34.51 -23.14
C THR A 18 -5.51 35.84 -23.84
N PRO A 19 -5.04 37.01 -23.36
CA PRO A 19 -5.35 38.30 -23.98
C PRO A 19 -5.06 38.35 -25.49
N GLU A 20 -4.02 37.65 -25.95
CA GLU A 20 -3.72 37.50 -27.38
C GLU A 20 -4.74 36.63 -28.13
N GLN A 21 -5.18 35.52 -27.53
CA GLN A 21 -6.25 34.68 -28.11
C GLN A 21 -7.58 35.43 -28.16
N ILE A 22 -7.89 36.26 -27.17
CA ILE A 22 -9.08 37.13 -27.19
C ILE A 22 -8.99 38.14 -28.34
N ALA A 23 -7.81 38.73 -28.58
CA ALA A 23 -7.60 39.66 -29.68
C ALA A 23 -7.71 38.97 -31.05
N ALA A 24 -7.15 37.76 -31.20
CA ALA A 24 -7.27 36.96 -32.42
C ALA A 24 -8.73 36.56 -32.69
N MET A 25 -9.46 36.12 -31.66
CA MET A 25 -10.87 35.76 -31.74
C MET A 25 -11.74 36.97 -32.12
N ARG A 26 -11.50 38.15 -31.52
CA ARG A 26 -12.20 39.38 -31.88
C ARG A 26 -11.96 39.79 -33.34
N ARG A 27 -10.74 39.63 -33.85
CA ARG A 27 -10.42 39.87 -35.27
C ARG A 27 -11.17 38.90 -36.19
N GLN A 28 -11.25 37.63 -35.81
CA GLN A 28 -11.94 36.63 -36.60
C GLN A 28 -13.45 36.87 -36.64
N ILE A 29 -14.05 37.19 -35.48
CA ILE A 29 -15.45 37.60 -35.38
C ILE A 29 -15.73 38.85 -36.22
N ALA A 30 -14.80 39.81 -36.27
CA ALA A 30 -14.96 41.01 -37.09
C ALA A 30 -14.98 40.70 -38.61
N ILE A 31 -14.08 39.82 -39.06
CA ILE A 31 -14.03 39.37 -40.47
C ILE A 31 -15.29 38.58 -40.83
N ASP A 32 -15.77 37.72 -39.94
CA ASP A 32 -16.97 36.91 -40.18
C ASP A 32 -18.24 37.76 -40.16
N ALA A 33 -18.31 38.76 -39.29
CA ALA A 33 -19.39 39.75 -39.28
C ALA A 33 -19.43 40.56 -40.58
N GLU A 34 -18.26 40.98 -41.09
CA GLU A 34 -18.12 41.69 -42.37
C GLU A 34 -18.58 40.83 -43.55
N LYS A 35 -18.17 39.56 -43.60
CA LYS A 35 -18.64 38.59 -44.61
C LYS A 35 -20.14 38.32 -44.55
N ALA A 36 -20.71 38.34 -43.34
CA ALA A 36 -22.13 38.16 -43.11
C ALA A 36 -22.95 39.44 -43.30
N GLY A 37 -22.31 40.57 -43.67
CA GLY A 37 -22.99 41.84 -43.93
C GLY A 37 -23.66 42.45 -42.70
N MET A 38 -23.23 42.09 -41.49
CA MET A 38 -23.84 42.51 -40.23
C MET A 38 -22.81 43.11 -39.28
N SER A 39 -23.25 44.00 -38.39
CA SER A 39 -22.34 44.63 -37.42
C SER A 39 -21.82 43.60 -36.41
N VAL A 40 -20.60 43.79 -35.89
CA VAL A 40 -19.97 42.90 -34.90
C VAL A 40 -20.89 42.61 -33.68
N PRO A 41 -21.60 43.59 -33.09
CA PRO A 41 -22.51 43.32 -31.98
C PRO A 41 -23.70 42.44 -32.39
N GLN A 42 -24.28 42.68 -33.56
CA GLN A 42 -25.40 41.90 -34.10
C GLN A 42 -24.98 40.46 -34.43
N PHE A 43 -23.77 40.28 -34.95
CA PHE A 43 -23.22 38.95 -35.24
C PHE A 43 -23.01 38.13 -33.96
N ILE A 44 -22.53 38.77 -32.88
CA ILE A 44 -22.37 38.12 -31.58
C ILE A 44 -23.73 37.67 -31.01
N GLU A 45 -24.76 38.52 -31.10
CA GLU A 45 -26.12 38.16 -30.67
C GLU A 45 -26.71 37.03 -31.51
N HIS A 46 -26.50 37.06 -32.82
CA HIS A 46 -26.93 36.01 -33.72
C HIS A 46 -26.27 34.65 -33.38
N ILE A 47 -24.95 34.64 -33.14
CA ILE A 47 -24.23 33.44 -32.71
C ILE A 47 -24.75 32.94 -31.35
N LYS A 48 -24.94 33.84 -30.39
CA LYS A 48 -25.44 33.48 -29.05
C LYS A 48 -26.85 32.88 -29.13
N ALA A 49 -27.73 33.46 -29.95
CA ALA A 49 -29.09 32.95 -30.17
C ALA A 49 -29.07 31.57 -30.84
N GLN A 50 -28.20 31.38 -31.85
CA GLN A 50 -28.04 30.11 -32.54
C GLN A 50 -27.53 29.00 -31.61
N GLN A 51 -26.56 29.32 -30.76
CA GLN A 51 -25.99 28.37 -29.79
C GLN A 51 -26.99 28.00 -28.70
N MET A 52 -27.81 28.96 -28.24
CA MET A 52 -28.85 28.71 -27.25
C MET A 52 -29.98 27.82 -27.82
N ARG A 53 -30.35 28.02 -29.09
CA ARG A 53 -31.34 27.18 -29.78
C ARG A 53 -30.84 25.75 -29.98
N ALA A 54 -29.56 25.57 -30.29
CA ALA A 54 -28.94 24.25 -30.39
C ALA A 54 -28.90 23.53 -29.04
N MET A 55 -28.54 24.24 -27.96
CA MET A 55 -28.52 23.67 -26.61
C MET A 55 -29.91 23.28 -26.11
N GLN A 56 -30.92 24.10 -26.40
CA GLN A 56 -32.31 23.80 -26.04
C GLN A 56 -32.85 22.57 -26.81
N GLN A 57 -32.53 22.44 -28.10
CA GLN A 57 -32.86 21.24 -28.88
C GLN A 57 -32.18 19.99 -28.33
N GLN A 58 -30.90 20.10 -27.96
CA GLN A 58 -30.16 18.96 -27.39
C GLN A 58 -30.76 18.52 -26.04
N GLN A 59 -31.15 19.48 -25.19
CA GLN A 59 -31.76 19.20 -23.90
C GLN A 59 -33.16 18.57 -24.05
N GLN A 60 -33.95 19.04 -25.02
CA GLN A 60 -35.28 18.48 -25.31
C GLN A 60 -35.20 17.06 -25.89
N GLN A 61 -34.19 16.79 -26.73
CA GLN A 61 -33.96 15.45 -27.28
C GLN A 61 -33.50 14.46 -26.18
N GLN A 62 -32.70 14.93 -25.23
CA GLN A 62 -32.27 14.13 -24.08
C GLN A 62 -33.42 13.82 -23.11
N GLN A 63 -34.35 14.76 -22.94
CA GLN A 63 -35.56 14.58 -22.13
C GLN A 63 -36.54 13.57 -22.76
N MET A 64 -36.75 13.65 -24.08
CA MET A 64 -37.56 12.66 -24.80
C MET A 64 -36.96 11.25 -24.74
N GLN A 65 -35.63 11.13 -24.80
CA GLN A 65 -34.96 9.83 -24.72
C GLN A 65 -35.06 9.21 -23.32
N GLN A 66 -35.03 10.02 -22.25
CA GLN A 66 -35.29 9.54 -20.89
C GLN A 66 -36.75 9.12 -20.67
N GLN A 67 -37.70 9.82 -21.28
CA GLN A 67 -39.12 9.51 -21.13
C GLN A 67 -39.54 8.25 -21.91
N ALA A 68 -38.91 8.00 -23.06
CA ALA A 68 -39.13 6.78 -23.85
C ALA A 68 -38.56 5.50 -23.19
N GLN A 69 -37.66 5.63 -22.21
CA GLN A 69 -37.10 4.48 -21.48
C GLN A 69 -37.92 4.07 -20.25
N GLN A 70 -38.95 4.84 -19.87
CA GLN A 70 -39.83 4.56 -18.72
C GLN A 70 -41.20 3.93 -19.09
N GLN A 71 -41.56 3.86 -20.38
CA GLN A 71 -42.74 3.13 -20.85
C GLN A 71 -42.30 1.98 -21.76
N GLY A 72 -42.34 0.76 -21.22
CA GLY A 72 -41.79 -0.44 -21.86
C GLY A 72 -42.62 -1.03 -23.00
N GLY A 73 -42.01 -2.01 -23.69
CA GLY A 73 -42.69 -2.98 -24.56
C GLY A 73 -41.99 -3.25 -25.91
N GLN A 74 -41.40 -4.43 -26.07
CA GLN A 74 -40.98 -5.05 -27.36
C GLN A 74 -42.20 -5.46 -28.23
N PRO A 75 -42.05 -5.94 -29.49
CA PRO A 75 -41.18 -5.58 -30.62
C PRO A 75 -41.96 -5.50 -31.98
N GLN A 76 -41.26 -5.31 -33.13
CA GLN A 76 -41.51 -5.94 -34.45
C GLN A 76 -41.59 -5.04 -35.73
N HIS A 77 -40.62 -5.29 -36.63
CA HIS A 77 -40.52 -5.24 -38.12
C HIS A 77 -40.91 -4.05 -39.05
N GLN A 78 -39.92 -3.71 -39.90
CA GLN A 78 -39.85 -3.54 -41.38
C GLN A 78 -40.75 -2.51 -42.11
N HIS A 79 -40.15 -1.47 -42.73
CA HIS A 79 -39.87 -1.37 -44.19
C HIS A 79 -39.17 -0.02 -44.54
N PRO A 80 -38.54 0.10 -45.73
CA PRO A 80 -37.42 1.01 -46.00
C PRO A 80 -37.83 2.28 -46.76
N HIS A 81 -37.11 3.38 -46.54
CA HIS A 81 -36.88 4.40 -47.58
C HIS A 81 -35.55 5.13 -47.35
N PRO A 82 -34.89 5.60 -48.42
CA PRO A 82 -33.49 5.97 -48.40
C PRO A 82 -33.36 7.48 -48.18
N HIS A 83 -32.91 7.90 -47.01
CA HIS A 83 -32.45 9.28 -46.84
C HIS A 83 -31.12 9.32 -46.10
N GLN A 84 -30.19 10.01 -46.74
CA GLN A 84 -28.82 10.24 -46.35
C GLN A 84 -28.76 10.75 -44.92
N HIS A 85 -28.04 10.02 -44.06
CA HIS A 85 -27.65 10.50 -42.75
C HIS A 85 -26.56 11.57 -42.91
N PRO A 86 -26.75 12.83 -42.47
CA PRO A 86 -25.64 13.56 -41.90
C PRO A 86 -25.37 12.92 -40.54
N HIS A 87 -24.19 12.34 -40.37
CA HIS A 87 -23.72 11.89 -39.07
C HIS A 87 -23.94 13.01 -38.04
N PRO A 88 -24.64 12.78 -36.91
CA PRO A 88 -24.64 13.75 -35.84
C PRO A 88 -23.19 13.91 -35.35
N PRO A 89 -22.73 15.14 -35.04
CA PRO A 89 -21.41 15.33 -34.49
C PRO A 89 -21.30 14.50 -33.22
N GLN A 90 -20.31 13.61 -33.25
CA GLN A 90 -19.93 12.69 -32.19
C GLN A 90 -19.97 13.45 -30.87
N GLN A 91 -20.91 13.04 -30.00
CA GLN A 91 -20.98 13.50 -28.63
C GLN A 91 -19.57 13.43 -28.06
N GLY A 92 -19.07 14.58 -27.61
CA GLY A 92 -17.80 14.66 -26.91
C GLY A 92 -17.82 13.59 -25.84
N GLN A 93 -16.90 12.63 -25.94
CA GLN A 93 -16.69 11.68 -24.87
C GLN A 93 -16.54 12.48 -23.57
N PRO A 94 -17.14 12.05 -22.46
CA PRO A 94 -16.95 12.72 -21.18
C PRO A 94 -15.45 12.82 -20.97
N GLN A 95 -14.89 14.02 -21.13
CA GLN A 95 -13.47 14.21 -20.92
C GLN A 95 -13.22 13.77 -19.49
N PRO A 96 -12.29 12.81 -19.26
CA PRO A 96 -11.95 12.41 -17.91
C PRO A 96 -11.66 13.70 -17.14
N ILE A 97 -12.40 13.95 -16.07
CA ILE A 97 -12.13 15.06 -15.16
C ILE A 97 -10.71 14.80 -14.67
N VAL A 98 -9.73 15.48 -15.26
CA VAL A 98 -8.34 15.37 -14.84
C VAL A 98 -8.33 15.99 -13.45
N PRO A 99 -8.19 15.19 -12.37
CA PRO A 99 -8.19 15.75 -11.04
C PRO A 99 -7.03 16.75 -11.02
N GLY A 100 -7.32 17.99 -10.60
CA GLY A 100 -6.27 18.99 -10.42
C GLY A 100 -5.16 18.43 -9.52
N PRO A 101 -3.92 18.97 -9.62
CA PRO A 101 -2.82 18.52 -8.78
C PRO A 101 -3.27 18.49 -7.30
N PRO A 102 -3.05 17.38 -6.58
CA PRO A 102 -3.61 17.21 -5.25
C PRO A 102 -3.15 18.35 -4.35
N ASN A 103 -4.11 18.92 -3.61
CA ASN A 103 -3.87 20.11 -2.78
C ASN A 103 -2.65 19.88 -1.86
N PRO A 104 -1.60 20.72 -1.93
CA PRO A 104 -0.36 20.51 -1.17
C PRO A 104 -0.60 20.48 0.35
N VAL A 105 -1.59 21.24 0.84
CA VAL A 105 -2.01 21.22 2.24
C VAL A 105 -2.58 19.85 2.62
N ALA A 106 -3.40 19.27 1.75
CA ALA A 106 -3.99 17.96 1.97
C ALA A 106 -2.93 16.84 1.91
N ILE A 107 -1.93 16.96 1.03
CA ILE A 107 -0.78 16.04 0.99
C ILE A 107 0.03 16.12 2.29
N ALA A 108 0.29 17.33 2.80
CA ALA A 108 0.99 17.52 4.06
C ALA A 108 0.22 16.88 5.24
N LEU A 109 -1.11 17.06 5.26
CA LEU A 109 -2.01 16.44 6.23
C LEU A 109 -1.99 14.91 6.13
N ALA A 110 -2.12 14.36 4.93
CA ALA A 110 -2.06 12.92 4.68
C ALA A 110 -0.72 12.33 5.12
N LYS A 111 0.39 13.03 4.82
CA LYS A 111 1.74 12.66 5.26
C LYS A 111 1.86 12.61 6.77
N PHE A 112 1.33 13.61 7.47
CA PHE A 112 1.30 13.62 8.93
C PHE A 112 0.51 12.42 9.47
N LEU A 113 -0.73 12.23 9.01
CA LEU A 113 -1.64 11.19 9.48
C LEU A 113 -1.13 9.76 9.20
N ARG A 114 -0.51 9.51 8.04
CA ARG A 114 0.13 8.22 7.73
C ARG A 114 1.30 7.88 8.65
N GLY A 115 1.93 8.89 9.25
CA GLY A 115 2.97 8.70 10.27
C GLY A 115 2.44 8.42 11.69
N GLN A 116 1.12 8.49 11.91
CA GLN A 116 0.50 8.28 13.21
C GLN A 116 -0.04 6.85 13.38
N GLU A 117 -0.22 6.41 14.63
CA GLU A 117 -0.79 5.09 14.94
C GLU A 117 -2.31 5.07 14.78
N LEU A 118 -2.79 5.04 13.53
CA LEU A 118 -4.22 4.99 13.21
C LEU A 118 -4.83 3.59 13.32
N LYS A 119 -4.02 2.58 13.68
CA LYS A 119 -4.37 1.14 13.64
C LYS A 119 -5.02 0.76 12.29
N PRO A 120 -4.31 0.98 11.16
CA PRO A 120 -4.85 0.67 9.86
C PRO A 120 -5.15 -0.83 9.74
N ARG A 121 -6.24 -1.14 9.04
CA ARG A 121 -6.64 -2.50 8.69
C ARG A 121 -6.61 -2.62 7.18
N THR A 122 -5.96 -3.66 6.67
CA THR A 122 -6.01 -3.98 5.23
C THR A 122 -7.43 -4.39 4.84
N VAL A 123 -7.94 -3.85 3.74
CA VAL A 123 -9.26 -4.14 3.15
C VAL A 123 -9.12 -4.28 1.64
N ILE A 124 -10.13 -4.86 0.99
CA ILE A 124 -10.23 -4.93 -0.46
C ILE A 124 -11.16 -3.82 -0.95
N LEU A 125 -10.66 -2.97 -1.84
CA LEU A 125 -11.44 -1.96 -2.56
C LEU A 125 -11.20 -2.17 -4.05
N ASN A 126 -12.26 -2.46 -4.82
CA ASN A 126 -12.19 -2.72 -6.26
C ASN A 126 -11.18 -3.82 -6.67
N GLY A 127 -10.98 -4.82 -5.81
CA GLY A 127 -10.00 -5.90 -6.03
C GLY A 127 -8.61 -5.63 -5.43
N ASP A 128 -8.28 -4.36 -5.14
CA ASP A 128 -6.98 -3.97 -4.60
C ASP A 128 -6.96 -3.97 -3.07
N ARG A 129 -5.81 -4.35 -2.49
CA ARG A 129 -5.57 -4.23 -1.05
C ARG A 129 -5.21 -2.79 -0.70
N LYS A 130 -6.01 -2.17 0.17
CA LYS A 130 -5.79 -0.81 0.66
C LYS A 130 -5.88 -0.75 2.18
N ASP A 131 -5.31 0.30 2.77
CA ASP A 131 -5.34 0.50 4.22
C ASP A 131 -6.54 1.35 4.62
N MET A 132 -7.36 0.82 5.52
CA MET A 132 -8.52 1.51 6.09
C MET A 132 -8.26 1.91 7.54
N PHE A 133 -8.73 3.09 7.94
CA PHE A 133 -8.66 3.59 9.31
C PHE A 133 -10.01 4.17 9.74
N ARG A 134 -10.19 4.35 11.05
CA ARG A 134 -11.42 4.95 11.63
C ARG A 134 -11.23 6.44 11.85
N VAL A 135 -12.23 7.24 11.50
CA VAL A 135 -12.19 8.72 11.60
C VAL A 135 -11.85 9.18 13.01
N LYS A 136 -12.47 8.62 14.05
CA LYS A 136 -12.17 8.93 15.46
C LYS A 136 -10.67 8.90 15.81
N ARG A 137 -9.90 7.99 15.21
CA ARG A 137 -8.45 7.88 15.45
C ARG A 137 -7.68 9.00 14.74
N ALA A 138 -8.08 9.33 13.51
CA ALA A 138 -7.50 10.44 12.77
C ALA A 138 -7.78 11.78 13.47
N LEU A 139 -9.03 12.02 13.88
CA LEU A 139 -9.40 13.26 14.60
C LEU A 139 -8.61 13.41 15.91
N ARG A 140 -8.45 12.33 16.68
CA ARG A 140 -7.60 12.34 17.88
C ARG A 140 -6.13 12.65 17.55
N ALA A 141 -5.62 12.12 16.45
CA ALA A 141 -4.25 12.39 16.03
C ALA A 141 -4.04 13.85 15.62
N LEU A 142 -5.04 14.49 15.01
CA LEU A 142 -5.01 15.92 14.68
C LEU A 142 -5.08 16.83 15.91
N GLN A 143 -5.73 16.39 16.98
CA GLN A 143 -5.75 17.10 18.27
C GLN A 143 -4.52 16.81 19.16
N SER A 144 -3.59 15.99 18.69
CA SER A 144 -2.43 15.59 19.49
C SER A 144 -1.34 16.67 19.51
N PRO A 145 -0.50 16.73 20.55
CA PRO A 145 0.67 17.62 20.57
C PRO A 145 1.67 17.32 19.43
N ALA A 146 1.59 16.12 18.82
CA ALA A 146 2.39 15.80 17.64
C ALA A 146 1.96 16.64 16.42
N TYR A 147 0.67 16.96 16.28
CA TYR A 147 0.16 17.81 15.21
C TYR A 147 0.62 19.26 15.37
N GLU A 148 0.57 19.81 16.59
CA GLU A 148 1.08 21.15 16.88
C GLU A 148 2.58 21.27 16.54
N LYS A 149 3.38 20.27 16.92
CA LYS A 149 4.80 20.19 16.54
C LYS A 149 5.00 20.07 15.04
N ALA A 150 4.15 19.31 14.34
CA ALA A 150 4.20 19.19 12.90
C ALA A 150 3.86 20.51 12.20
N ARG A 151 2.87 21.25 12.70
CA ARG A 151 2.50 22.58 12.21
C ARG A 151 3.62 23.60 12.39
N LYS A 152 4.31 23.60 13.54
CA LYS A 152 5.50 24.45 13.76
C LYS A 152 6.61 24.20 12.71
N LYS A 153 6.72 22.96 12.21
CA LYS A 153 7.67 22.59 11.14
C LYS A 153 7.13 22.83 9.73
N ASN A 154 5.82 22.75 9.55
CA ASN A 154 5.13 22.93 8.28
C ASN A 154 3.98 23.93 8.45
N PRO A 155 4.22 25.23 8.20
CA PRO A 155 3.21 26.27 8.29
C PRO A 155 2.00 26.07 7.35
N ALA A 156 2.12 25.19 6.35
CA ALA A 156 1.04 24.82 5.45
C ALA A 156 -0.09 24.03 6.14
N LEU A 157 0.13 23.44 7.31
CA LEU A 157 -0.90 22.68 8.03
C LEU A 157 -1.92 23.63 8.71
N PRO A 158 -3.24 23.39 8.55
CA PRO A 158 -4.26 24.23 9.15
C PRO A 158 -4.18 24.26 10.68
N GLU A 159 -4.52 25.40 11.26
CA GLU A 159 -4.73 25.50 12.70
C GLU A 159 -6.05 24.85 13.09
N ILE A 160 -6.07 24.21 14.26
CA ILE A 160 -7.25 23.54 14.79
C ILE A 160 -7.55 24.15 16.15
N THR A 161 -8.58 24.99 16.22
CA THR A 161 -9.03 25.70 17.41
C THR A 161 -10.30 25.08 18.01
N ASP A 162 -11.17 24.59 17.14
CA ASP A 162 -12.52 24.16 17.47
C ASP A 162 -12.93 22.90 16.67
N ARG A 163 -14.07 22.31 17.02
CA ARG A 163 -14.55 21.09 16.38
C ARG A 163 -14.83 21.27 14.88
N ALA A 164 -15.30 22.44 14.44
CA ALA A 164 -15.58 22.70 13.04
C ALA A 164 -14.27 22.82 12.25
N SER A 165 -13.26 23.52 12.78
CA SER A 165 -11.92 23.58 12.19
C SER A 165 -11.27 22.20 12.02
N LEU A 166 -11.45 21.31 13.01
CA LEU A 166 -10.97 19.94 12.97
C LEU A 166 -11.63 19.13 11.84
N GLU A 167 -12.95 19.21 11.72
CA GLU A 167 -13.69 18.51 10.67
C GLU A 167 -13.38 19.07 9.28
N ASN A 168 -13.24 20.39 9.14
CA ASN A 168 -12.85 21.02 7.89
C ASN A 168 -11.42 20.64 7.49
N CYS A 169 -10.50 20.58 8.45
CA CYS A 169 -9.15 20.06 8.24
C CYS A 169 -9.21 18.62 7.72
N PHE A 170 -10.00 17.74 8.35
CA PHE A 170 -10.16 16.36 7.93
C PHE A 170 -10.79 16.23 6.52
N LYS A 171 -11.79 17.06 6.19
CA LYS A 171 -12.46 17.08 4.87
C LYS A 171 -11.53 17.41 3.71
N LEU A 172 -10.34 17.97 3.96
CA LEU A 172 -9.31 18.13 2.93
C LEU A 172 -8.90 16.79 2.30
N LEU A 173 -8.96 15.68 3.04
CA LEU A 173 -8.60 14.35 2.54
C LEU A 173 -9.54 13.84 1.43
N PRO A 174 -10.88 13.77 1.63
CA PRO A 174 -11.79 13.36 0.57
C PRO A 174 -11.88 14.38 -0.56
N MET A 175 -11.80 15.67 -0.29
CA MET A 175 -11.81 16.70 -1.35
C MET A 175 -10.62 16.60 -2.30
N SER A 176 -9.48 16.08 -1.83
CA SER A 176 -8.27 15.87 -2.64
C SER A 176 -8.08 14.43 -3.12
N MET A 177 -9.09 13.57 -2.94
CA MET A 177 -9.05 12.14 -3.32
C MET A 177 -7.88 11.36 -2.66
N LEU A 178 -7.35 11.82 -1.53
CA LEU A 178 -6.25 11.15 -0.82
C LEU A 178 -6.75 10.04 0.11
N ALA A 179 -7.93 10.23 0.68
CA ALA A 179 -8.64 9.19 1.42
C ALA A 179 -10.15 9.39 1.28
N LEU A 180 -10.87 8.31 1.03
CA LEU A 180 -12.32 8.35 0.84
C LEU A 180 -13.04 7.49 1.88
N ARG A 181 -14.24 7.95 2.26
CA ARG A 181 -15.16 7.20 3.10
C ARG A 181 -15.53 5.91 2.40
N VAL A 182 -15.49 4.84 3.17
CA VAL A 182 -15.90 3.52 2.73
C VAL A 182 -16.87 2.90 3.71
N VAL A 183 -17.77 2.07 3.18
CA VAL A 183 -18.63 1.19 3.95
C VAL A 183 -18.33 -0.25 3.57
N LYS A 184 -18.51 -1.16 4.53
CA LYS A 184 -18.34 -2.58 4.25
C LYS A 184 -19.46 -3.01 3.31
N THR A 185 -19.11 -3.66 2.22
CA THR A 185 -20.11 -4.33 1.37
C THR A 185 -20.42 -5.67 2.01
N ASP A 186 -21.68 -5.88 2.36
CA ASP A 186 -22.17 -7.24 2.51
C ASP A 186 -22.47 -7.78 1.10
N PRO A 187 -21.93 -8.94 0.69
CA PRO A 187 -22.29 -9.59 -0.58
C PRO A 187 -23.80 -9.86 -0.77
N HIS A 188 -24.62 -9.63 0.26
CA HIS A 188 -26.07 -9.89 0.25
C HIS A 188 -26.95 -8.62 0.34
N GLU A 189 -26.39 -7.42 0.26
CA GLU A 189 -27.17 -6.18 0.34
C GLU A 189 -27.80 -5.85 -1.04
N GLY A 190 -29.00 -6.35 -1.32
CA GLY A 190 -29.84 -5.90 -2.45
C GLY A 190 -30.35 -6.94 -3.46
N HIS A 191 -30.11 -8.24 -3.25
CA HIS A 191 -30.70 -9.29 -4.10
C HIS A 191 -31.26 -10.44 -3.23
N ASP A 192 -32.55 -10.76 -3.41
CA ASP A 192 -33.28 -11.91 -2.84
C ASP A 192 -32.81 -13.26 -3.43
N HIS A 193 -31.50 -13.49 -3.41
CA HIS A 193 -30.92 -14.76 -3.82
C HIS A 193 -30.18 -15.38 -2.65
N ALA A 194 -30.49 -16.66 -2.42
CA ALA A 194 -29.93 -17.49 -1.35
C ALA A 194 -28.40 -17.33 -1.27
N PRO A 195 -27.81 -17.35 -0.07
CA PRO A 195 -26.44 -16.95 0.15
C PRO A 195 -25.47 -17.88 -0.59
N LYS A 196 -25.05 -17.50 -1.79
CA LYS A 196 -23.83 -18.04 -2.39
C LYS A 196 -22.70 -17.54 -1.52
N LYS A 197 -22.18 -18.42 -0.66
CA LYS A 197 -20.96 -18.22 0.12
C LYS A 197 -19.79 -17.98 -0.83
N GLY A 198 -19.65 -16.75 -1.34
CA GLY A 198 -18.39 -16.30 -1.90
C GLY A 198 -17.31 -16.55 -0.85
N LYS A 199 -16.15 -17.08 -1.28
CA LYS A 199 -15.03 -17.38 -0.38
C LYS A 199 -14.53 -16.08 0.25
N ARG A 200 -15.13 -15.63 1.35
CA ARG A 200 -14.63 -14.50 2.13
C ARG A 200 -13.36 -14.94 2.81
N VAL A 201 -12.25 -14.29 2.47
CA VAL A 201 -11.00 -14.48 3.19
C VAL A 201 -11.19 -13.96 4.62
N LYS A 202 -11.15 -14.86 5.60
CA LYS A 202 -11.36 -14.54 7.02
C LYS A 202 -10.38 -13.43 7.43
N GLY A 203 -10.91 -12.34 7.96
CA GLY A 203 -10.12 -11.19 8.43
C GLY A 203 -9.92 -10.06 7.41
N LEU A 204 -10.34 -10.23 6.15
CA LEU A 204 -10.24 -9.22 5.11
C LEU A 204 -11.64 -8.74 4.70
N TRP A 205 -11.92 -7.44 4.85
CA TRP A 205 -13.22 -6.86 4.50
C TRP A 205 -13.19 -6.33 3.07
N THR A 206 -14.25 -6.59 2.31
CA THR A 206 -14.52 -5.89 1.05
C THR A 206 -15.29 -4.62 1.38
N VAL A 207 -14.87 -3.50 0.80
CA VAL A 207 -15.47 -2.19 1.05
C VAL A 207 -15.79 -1.49 -0.26
N LYS A 208 -16.87 -0.69 -0.26
CA LYS A 208 -17.26 0.22 -1.36
C LYS A 208 -17.06 1.65 -0.92
N ILE A 209 -16.72 2.52 -1.86
CA ILE A 209 -16.68 3.97 -1.63
C ILE A 209 -18.11 4.47 -1.50
N GLU A 210 -18.37 5.21 -0.42
CA GLU A 210 -19.67 5.85 -0.19
C GLU A 210 -19.69 7.22 -0.86
N PRO A 211 -20.69 7.58 -1.68
CA PRO A 211 -20.75 8.92 -2.29
C PRO A 211 -20.80 10.05 -1.25
N GLN A 212 -21.47 9.82 -0.12
CA GLN A 212 -21.61 10.80 0.95
C GLN A 212 -20.37 10.84 1.86
N GLN A 213 -19.50 11.83 1.68
CA GLN A 213 -18.22 11.97 2.41
C GLN A 213 -18.37 12.73 3.75
N GLU A 214 -18.89 12.05 4.78
CA GLU A 214 -19.03 12.61 6.14
C GLU A 214 -17.83 12.31 7.05
N ALA A 215 -17.57 13.20 8.02
CA ALA A 215 -16.46 13.11 8.98
C ALA A 215 -16.90 12.69 10.40
N LYS A 216 -17.93 11.85 10.54
CA LYS A 216 -18.38 11.33 11.84
C LYS A 216 -17.39 10.33 12.43
N ASP A 217 -17.25 10.31 13.75
CA ASP A 217 -16.29 9.49 14.51
C ASP A 217 -16.28 7.99 14.15
N ASP A 218 -17.45 7.44 13.85
CA ASP A 218 -17.65 6.00 13.62
C ASP A 218 -17.43 5.56 12.17
N MET A 219 -17.13 6.51 11.28
CA MET A 219 -16.92 6.23 9.87
C MET A 219 -15.52 5.68 9.60
N TYR A 220 -15.41 4.96 8.49
CA TYR A 220 -14.17 4.37 8.01
C TYR A 220 -13.74 5.04 6.71
N TYR A 221 -12.44 5.28 6.59
CA TYR A 221 -11.83 5.85 5.40
C TYR A 221 -10.70 4.93 4.93
N VAL A 222 -10.56 4.81 3.61
CA VAL A 222 -9.44 4.10 2.97
C VAL A 222 -8.44 5.12 2.43
N TRP A 223 -7.15 4.85 2.64
CA TRP A 223 -6.08 5.57 1.98
C TRP A 223 -6.01 5.19 0.51
N LEU A 224 -6.15 6.18 -0.37
CA LEU A 224 -5.81 6.08 -1.78
C LEU A 224 -4.39 6.56 -2.04
N TRP A 225 -3.89 7.45 -1.19
CA TRP A 225 -2.52 7.95 -1.23
C TRP A 225 -1.54 7.00 -0.54
N GLU A 226 -0.56 6.50 -1.30
CA GLU A 226 0.42 5.52 -0.82
C GLU A 226 1.67 6.15 -0.18
N GLY A 227 1.84 7.47 -0.31
CA GLY A 227 3.02 8.17 0.20
C GLY A 227 4.17 8.26 -0.80
N SER A 228 5.33 8.74 -0.32
CA SER A 228 6.55 8.82 -1.14
C SER A 228 7.15 7.42 -1.33
N GLN A 229 7.18 6.96 -2.58
CA GLN A 229 7.75 5.66 -2.95
C GLN A 229 9.28 5.72 -3.21
N ILE A 230 9.92 6.88 -3.00
CA ILE A 230 11.34 7.11 -3.33
C ILE A 230 12.24 6.09 -2.64
N LYS A 231 12.02 5.78 -1.35
CA LYS A 231 12.83 4.77 -0.65
C LYS A 231 12.76 3.40 -1.33
N ARG A 232 11.56 2.97 -1.73
CA ARG A 232 11.35 1.69 -2.43
C ARG A 232 12.04 1.69 -3.79
N GLN A 233 11.95 2.80 -4.52
CA GLN A 233 12.64 2.98 -5.80
C GLN A 233 14.16 2.96 -5.63
N VAL A 234 14.71 3.62 -4.59
CA VAL A 234 16.14 3.61 -4.27
C VAL A 234 16.61 2.21 -3.91
N TYR A 235 15.88 1.47 -3.07
CA TYR A 235 16.21 0.07 -2.77
C TYR A 235 16.13 -0.82 -4.01
N ALA A 236 15.13 -0.63 -4.87
CA ALA A 236 15.02 -1.38 -6.13
C ALA A 236 16.20 -1.08 -7.06
N ALA A 237 16.58 0.20 -7.22
CA ALA A 237 17.73 0.60 -8.01
C ALA A 237 19.04 0.06 -7.44
N LEU A 238 19.23 0.11 -6.12
CA LEU A 238 20.40 -0.45 -5.44
C LEU A 238 20.49 -1.97 -5.64
N ALA A 239 19.37 -2.69 -5.48
CA ALA A 239 19.32 -4.13 -5.70
C ALA A 239 19.68 -4.48 -7.16
N LEU A 240 19.19 -3.70 -8.12
CA LEU A 240 19.53 -3.85 -9.53
C LEU A 240 21.04 -3.63 -9.77
N LEU A 241 21.65 -2.60 -9.18
CA LEU A 241 23.08 -2.35 -9.27
C LEU A 241 23.92 -3.50 -8.67
N VAL A 242 23.48 -4.07 -7.53
CA VAL A 242 24.17 -5.22 -6.91
C VAL A 242 24.10 -6.44 -7.82
N ILE A 243 22.92 -6.77 -8.37
CA ILE A 243 22.76 -7.90 -9.30
C ILE A 243 23.62 -7.67 -10.54
N PHE A 244 23.61 -6.47 -11.11
CA PHE A 244 24.42 -6.11 -12.26
C PHE A 244 25.91 -6.26 -11.97
N ALA A 245 26.39 -5.78 -10.82
CA ALA A 245 27.78 -5.96 -10.41
C ALA A 245 28.18 -7.44 -10.35
N VAL A 246 27.33 -8.30 -9.77
CA VAL A 246 27.57 -9.75 -9.68
C VAL A 246 27.59 -10.41 -11.06
N VAL A 247 26.64 -10.08 -11.95
CA VAL A 247 26.61 -10.62 -13.32
C VAL A 247 27.86 -10.23 -14.11
N LEU A 248 28.39 -9.03 -13.89
CA LEU A 248 29.64 -8.56 -14.49
C LEU A 248 30.91 -9.15 -13.85
N TYR A 249 30.81 -10.12 -12.93
CA TYR A 249 31.97 -10.82 -12.36
C TYR A 249 33.05 -11.23 -13.39
N PRO A 250 32.71 -11.71 -14.61
CA PRO A 250 33.70 -12.02 -15.65
C PRO A 250 34.57 -10.84 -16.09
N LEU A 251 34.08 -9.60 -15.92
CA LEU A 251 34.79 -8.35 -16.25
C LEU A 251 35.53 -7.74 -15.06
N TRP A 252 35.41 -8.29 -13.85
CA TRP A 252 36.07 -7.71 -12.66
C TRP A 252 37.59 -7.77 -12.79
N PRO A 253 38.34 -6.80 -12.22
CA PRO A 253 39.80 -6.85 -12.22
C PRO A 253 40.31 -8.06 -11.42
N LEU A 254 41.47 -8.60 -11.83
CA LEU A 254 42.09 -9.78 -11.20
C LEU A 254 42.23 -9.66 -9.68
N LYS A 255 42.54 -8.46 -9.17
CA LYS A 255 42.66 -8.21 -7.71
C LYS A 255 41.35 -8.41 -6.95
N MET A 256 40.21 -8.00 -7.52
CA MET A 256 38.90 -8.21 -6.89
C MET A 256 38.49 -9.68 -6.94
N ARG A 257 38.78 -10.39 -8.03
CA ARG A 257 38.52 -11.84 -8.13
C ARG A 257 39.31 -12.63 -7.09
N GLN A 258 40.58 -12.28 -6.90
CA GLN A 258 41.42 -12.84 -5.82
C GLN A 258 40.81 -12.54 -4.45
N GLY A 259 40.32 -11.32 -4.21
CA GLY A 259 39.61 -10.96 -2.99
C GLY A 259 38.40 -11.85 -2.72
N VAL A 260 37.52 -12.04 -3.72
CA VAL A 260 36.36 -12.94 -3.60
C VAL A 260 36.78 -14.39 -3.37
N TYR A 261 37.83 -14.85 -4.04
CA TYR A 261 38.38 -16.20 -3.84
C TYR A 261 38.83 -16.43 -2.39
N TYR A 262 39.67 -15.54 -1.84
CA TYR A 262 40.14 -15.67 -0.46
C TYR A 262 39.01 -15.46 0.55
N LEU A 263 38.06 -14.57 0.27
CA LEU A 263 36.87 -14.39 1.10
C LEU A 263 36.00 -15.65 1.12
N SER A 264 35.82 -16.30 -0.03
CA SER A 264 35.09 -17.57 -0.15
C SER A 264 35.79 -18.69 0.62
N TRP A 265 37.11 -18.82 0.50
CA TRP A 265 37.89 -19.75 1.31
C TRP A 265 37.84 -19.42 2.81
N GLY A 266 37.81 -18.14 3.17
CA GLY A 266 37.62 -17.69 4.56
C GLY A 266 36.27 -18.12 5.13
N PHE A 267 35.18 -17.90 4.38
CA PHE A 267 33.85 -18.37 4.78
C PHE A 267 33.77 -19.90 4.83
N LEU A 268 34.41 -20.60 3.90
CA LEU A 268 34.46 -22.08 3.90
C LEU A 268 35.25 -22.61 5.10
N GLY A 269 36.36 -21.95 5.45
CA GLY A 269 37.13 -22.25 6.65
C GLY A 269 36.35 -21.98 7.95
N LEU A 270 35.65 -20.85 8.03
CA LEU A 270 34.78 -20.52 9.18
C LEU A 270 33.62 -21.52 9.31
N LEU A 271 33.02 -21.93 8.19
CA LEU A 271 32.00 -22.97 8.16
C LEU A 271 32.56 -24.33 8.59
N GLY A 272 33.74 -24.71 8.08
CA GLY A 272 34.44 -25.93 8.47
C GLY A 272 34.80 -25.95 9.96
N LEU A 273 35.26 -24.83 10.52
CA LEU A 273 35.51 -24.67 11.95
C LEU A 273 34.24 -24.87 12.78
N PHE A 274 33.11 -24.33 12.32
CA PHE A 274 31.83 -24.50 12.98
C PHE A 274 31.38 -25.98 13.01
N PHE A 275 31.53 -26.70 11.89
CA PHE A 275 31.28 -28.15 11.85
C PHE A 275 32.24 -28.94 12.74
N LEU A 276 33.53 -28.61 12.71
CA LEU A 276 34.53 -29.26 13.56
C LEU A 276 34.18 -29.07 15.05
N MET A 277 33.77 -27.88 15.44
CA MET A 277 33.32 -27.57 16.81
C MET A 277 32.05 -28.35 17.18
N ALA A 278 31.07 -28.45 16.27
CA ALA A 278 29.87 -29.25 16.48
C ALA A 278 30.17 -30.75 16.62
N ILE A 279 31.05 -31.30 15.79
CA ILE A 279 31.50 -32.70 15.88
C ILE A 279 32.27 -32.94 17.18
N PHE A 280 33.21 -32.05 17.51
CA PHE A 280 33.98 -32.11 18.75
C PHE A 280 33.06 -32.12 19.98
N ARG A 281 32.03 -31.26 19.99
CA ARG A 281 30.99 -31.24 21.03
C ARG A 281 30.30 -32.59 21.17
N VAL A 282 29.92 -33.25 20.07
CA VAL A 282 29.24 -34.56 20.09
C VAL A 282 30.18 -35.64 20.62
N ILE A 283 31.41 -35.72 20.10
CA ILE A 283 32.42 -36.69 20.55
C ILE A 283 32.67 -36.53 22.05
N LEU A 284 32.88 -35.29 22.51
CA LEU A 284 33.11 -34.96 23.90
C LEU A 284 31.92 -35.38 24.77
N PHE A 285 30.69 -35.09 24.33
CA PHE A 285 29.48 -35.51 25.02
C PHE A 285 29.38 -37.04 25.10
N CYS A 286 29.61 -37.77 24.01
CA CYS A 286 29.59 -39.23 24.00
C CYS A 286 30.61 -39.83 24.99
N ILE A 287 31.87 -39.38 24.94
CA ILE A 287 32.92 -39.88 25.86
C ILE A 287 32.53 -39.58 27.31
N THR A 288 32.19 -38.32 27.61
CA THR A 288 31.87 -37.92 28.98
C THR A 288 30.57 -38.55 29.48
N TYR A 289 29.59 -38.83 28.63
CA TYR A 289 28.37 -39.53 29.03
C TYR A 289 28.66 -40.95 29.56
N PHE A 290 29.62 -41.67 28.95
CA PHE A 290 29.98 -43.02 29.40
C PHE A 290 30.99 -43.03 30.56
N VAL A 291 31.92 -42.08 30.61
CA VAL A 291 32.96 -42.03 31.66
C VAL A 291 32.49 -41.28 32.91
N VAL A 292 31.78 -40.16 32.75
CA VAL A 292 31.31 -39.27 33.83
C VAL A 292 29.87 -38.80 33.55
N PRO A 293 28.84 -39.64 33.80
CA PRO A 293 27.44 -39.27 33.66
C PRO A 293 27.14 -38.00 34.49
N PRO A 294 26.40 -37.00 33.97
CA PRO A 294 25.42 -37.08 32.87
C PRO A 294 25.93 -36.70 31.46
N GLY A 295 27.23 -36.46 31.30
CA GLY A 295 27.84 -35.98 30.05
C GLY A 295 28.04 -34.46 30.02
N LEU A 296 29.19 -34.03 29.52
CA LEU A 296 29.58 -32.63 29.38
C LEU A 296 29.12 -32.09 28.03
N TRP A 297 28.47 -30.94 28.05
CA TRP A 297 27.86 -30.30 26.90
C TRP A 297 28.58 -28.98 26.59
N LEU A 298 29.29 -28.93 25.46
CA LEU A 298 30.09 -27.77 25.05
C LEU A 298 29.24 -26.73 24.30
N TYR A 299 29.35 -25.46 24.68
CA TYR A 299 28.60 -24.32 24.15
C TYR A 299 27.09 -24.56 24.10
N PRO A 300 26.39 -24.75 25.24
CA PRO A 300 24.97 -25.09 25.28
C PRO A 300 24.10 -24.22 24.37
N ASN A 301 24.38 -22.92 24.30
CA ASN A 301 23.61 -21.94 23.56
C ASN A 301 23.97 -21.81 22.07
N LEU A 302 24.83 -22.67 21.51
CA LEU A 302 25.30 -22.55 20.11
C LEU A 302 24.15 -22.53 19.09
N TRP A 303 23.03 -23.18 19.42
CA TRP A 303 21.85 -23.34 18.56
C TRP A 303 20.59 -22.70 19.15
N GLU A 304 20.73 -21.95 20.23
CA GLU A 304 19.62 -21.21 20.83
C GLU A 304 19.46 -19.86 20.15
N ASP A 305 18.25 -19.27 20.23
CA ASP A 305 17.92 -17.96 19.68
C ASP A 305 18.56 -16.82 20.49
N VAL A 306 19.89 -16.80 20.53
CA VAL A 306 20.71 -15.82 21.25
C VAL A 306 21.68 -15.13 20.30
N SER A 307 22.21 -13.98 20.73
CA SER A 307 23.19 -13.25 19.95
C SER A 307 24.47 -14.06 19.75
N PHE A 308 25.21 -13.82 18.66
CA PHE A 308 26.42 -14.59 18.32
C PHE A 308 27.41 -14.76 19.50
N MET A 309 27.65 -13.72 20.30
CA MET A 309 28.57 -13.81 21.45
C MET A 309 28.00 -14.62 22.61
N ASP A 310 26.68 -14.62 22.78
CA ASP A 310 26.00 -15.41 23.82
C ASP A 310 25.87 -16.88 23.41
N SER A 311 25.92 -17.20 22.12
CA SER A 311 25.99 -18.59 21.63
C SER A 311 27.22 -19.34 22.16
N PHE A 312 28.31 -18.63 22.45
CA PHE A 312 29.57 -19.20 22.96
C PHE A 312 29.73 -19.08 24.49
N ARG A 313 28.69 -18.63 25.22
CA ARG A 313 28.72 -18.48 26.68
C ARG A 313 27.48 -19.09 27.32
N PRO A 314 27.62 -19.93 28.36
CA PRO A 314 28.86 -20.45 28.95
C PRO A 314 29.59 -21.42 27.99
N VAL A 315 30.89 -21.63 28.20
CA VAL A 315 31.71 -22.50 27.33
C VAL A 315 31.32 -23.97 27.46
N TRP A 316 30.90 -24.40 28.65
CA TRP A 316 30.46 -25.76 28.92
C TRP A 316 29.36 -25.77 29.99
N ALA A 317 28.53 -26.82 29.98
CA ALA A 317 27.55 -27.13 31.01
C ALA A 317 27.42 -28.66 31.14
N TRP A 318 27.02 -29.16 32.30
CA TRP A 318 26.65 -30.58 32.43
C TRP A 318 25.25 -30.79 31.86
N HIS A 319 25.04 -31.92 31.17
CA HIS A 319 23.73 -32.24 30.62
C HIS A 319 22.73 -32.55 31.74
N GLU A 320 21.59 -31.89 31.74
CA GLU A 320 20.57 -32.11 32.76
C GLU A 320 19.88 -33.45 32.54
N THR A 321 20.27 -34.50 33.28
CA THR A 321 19.47 -35.72 33.32
C THR A 321 18.12 -35.41 33.95
N ALA A 322 17.03 -35.73 33.25
CA ALA A 322 15.64 -35.56 33.71
C ALA A 322 15.27 -36.40 34.96
N LYS A 323 16.23 -36.83 35.80
CA LYS A 323 16.00 -37.45 37.10
C LYS A 323 16.16 -36.39 38.20
N GLY A 324 15.09 -35.61 38.40
CA GLY A 324 15.01 -34.72 39.57
C GLY A 324 14.11 -33.50 39.45
N LYS A 325 12.88 -33.60 38.89
CA LYS A 325 11.85 -32.59 39.17
C LYS A 325 11.44 -32.66 40.65
N LYS A 326 12.23 -32.06 41.55
CA LYS A 326 11.69 -31.48 42.80
C LYS A 326 11.47 -30.00 42.54
N LYS A 327 10.19 -29.64 42.38
CA LYS A 327 9.70 -28.27 42.57
C LYS A 327 10.28 -27.71 43.88
N LYS A 328 11.00 -26.60 43.80
CA LYS A 328 10.98 -25.63 44.90
C LYS A 328 11.00 -24.23 44.33
N ALA A 329 9.81 -23.63 44.28
CA ALA A 329 9.67 -22.19 44.21
C ALA A 329 9.91 -21.60 45.60
N SER A 330 10.75 -20.58 45.66
CA SER A 330 10.65 -19.34 46.47
C SER A 330 11.87 -18.98 47.34
N LYS A 331 12.38 -17.78 47.01
CA LYS A 331 12.95 -16.69 47.83
C LYS A 331 14.22 -16.91 48.69
N GLY A 332 15.30 -16.27 48.23
CA GLY A 332 15.78 -15.01 48.84
C GLY A 332 16.96 -15.07 49.82
N LYS A 333 18.09 -14.42 49.42
CA LYS A 333 19.19 -13.81 50.22
C LYS A 333 19.96 -14.72 51.20
N ALA A 334 21.28 -14.64 51.41
CA ALA A 334 22.39 -13.77 51.01
C ALA A 334 23.68 -14.63 51.09
N SER A 335 24.77 -14.36 50.38
CA SER A 335 25.83 -13.40 50.73
C SER A 335 26.81 -13.41 49.56
N ALA A 336 27.03 -12.32 48.81
CA ALA A 336 28.00 -11.28 49.15
C ALA A 336 29.34 -11.86 49.62
N ASN A 337 30.29 -12.04 48.70
CA ASN A 337 31.53 -11.24 48.66
C ASN A 337 32.32 -11.55 47.37
N ALA A 338 32.96 -10.52 46.80
CA ALA A 338 33.92 -10.50 45.69
C ALA A 338 33.47 -9.70 44.44
N GLN A 339 33.67 -8.39 44.60
CA GLN A 339 34.21 -7.48 43.60
C GLN A 339 33.28 -6.92 42.51
N ALA A 340 32.58 -5.87 42.95
CA ALA A 340 32.57 -4.63 42.20
C ALA A 340 34.02 -4.07 42.07
N THR A 341 34.55 -4.06 40.85
CA THR A 341 35.46 -3.02 40.34
C THR A 341 35.31 -3.00 38.82
N PHE A 342 35.11 -1.81 38.26
CA PHE A 342 34.83 -1.46 36.85
C PHE A 342 33.36 -1.51 36.41
N ALA A 343 32.64 -0.41 36.69
CA ALA A 343 32.06 0.45 35.65
C ALA A 343 30.90 1.29 36.24
N ALA A 344 31.23 2.25 37.08
CA ALA A 344 30.41 3.44 37.28
C ALA A 344 30.99 4.55 36.40
N THR A 345 30.67 4.55 35.11
CA THR A 345 30.73 5.75 34.26
C THR A 345 29.83 5.58 33.06
N THR A 346 28.98 6.58 32.82
CA THR A 346 28.06 6.79 31.69
C THR A 346 26.71 6.08 31.78
N GLY A 347 25.74 6.83 32.31
CA GLY A 347 24.32 6.50 32.27
C GLY A 347 23.75 6.51 30.86
N GLY A 348 22.75 5.68 30.65
CA GLY A 348 21.96 5.63 29.44
C GLY A 348 20.67 4.87 29.71
N VAL A 349 19.58 5.62 29.68
CA VAL A 349 18.19 5.16 29.78
C VAL A 349 17.85 4.05 28.77
N ALA A 350 17.01 3.12 29.21
CA ALA A 350 16.46 2.01 28.43
C ALA A 350 15.70 2.48 27.16
N PRO A 351 15.66 1.66 26.10
CA PRO A 351 14.57 1.70 25.14
C PRO A 351 13.60 0.54 25.31
N ALA A 352 12.34 0.89 25.04
CA ALA A 352 11.15 0.07 25.04
C ALA A 352 11.17 -1.03 23.97
N THR A 353 10.37 -2.05 24.26
CA THR A 353 9.94 -3.16 23.42
C THR A 353 9.55 -2.74 22.00
N ALA A 354 10.20 -3.34 21.01
CA ALA A 354 9.75 -3.39 19.63
C ALA A 354 9.28 -4.82 19.32
N ASN A 355 7.98 -4.99 19.10
CA ASN A 355 7.40 -6.20 18.53
C ASN A 355 7.71 -6.24 17.03
N ILE A 356 8.48 -7.24 16.59
CA ILE A 356 8.47 -7.71 15.21
C ILE A 356 8.07 -9.18 15.27
N ALA A 357 6.87 -9.45 14.79
CA ALA A 357 6.36 -10.79 14.51
C ALA A 357 6.84 -11.20 13.12
N THR A 358 7.56 -12.31 13.00
CA THR A 358 7.61 -13.15 11.80
C THR A 358 8.16 -14.53 12.18
N GLY A 359 7.44 -15.61 11.88
CA GLY A 359 8.02 -16.95 11.75
C GLY A 359 7.44 -18.04 12.66
N ALA A 360 6.52 -18.83 12.09
CA ALA A 360 6.34 -20.27 12.32
C ALA A 360 6.40 -20.82 13.77
N GLU A 361 5.23 -20.88 14.42
CA GLU A 361 4.99 -21.85 15.49
C GLU A 361 5.07 -23.28 14.93
N THR A 362 6.10 -24.03 15.31
CA THR A 362 6.06 -25.50 15.31
C THR A 362 6.02 -25.96 16.77
N GLN A 363 4.82 -26.22 17.28
CA GLN A 363 4.62 -26.86 18.58
C GLN A 363 4.81 -28.37 18.40
N ILE A 364 5.85 -28.95 19.00
CA ILE A 364 5.97 -30.40 19.17
C ILE A 364 5.51 -30.74 20.59
N GLY A 365 4.22 -31.06 20.70
CA GLY A 365 3.64 -31.75 21.85
C GLY A 365 3.85 -33.26 21.69
N ASN A 366 4.64 -33.84 22.59
CA ASN A 366 4.90 -35.28 22.64
C ASN A 366 3.74 -36.00 23.34
N GLN A 367 2.84 -36.67 22.61
CA GLN A 367 1.98 -37.73 23.15
C GLN A 367 1.74 -38.86 22.15
N SER A 368 2.00 -40.06 22.64
CA SER A 368 1.96 -41.37 22.00
C SER A 368 0.57 -41.77 21.51
N GLY A 369 0.50 -42.42 20.33
CA GLY A 369 -0.69 -43.08 19.83
C GLY A 369 -0.40 -43.83 18.52
N ASN A 370 -0.49 -45.15 18.57
CA ASN A 370 -0.21 -46.08 17.47
C ASN A 370 -1.29 -46.00 16.38
N VAL A 371 -0.96 -45.54 15.16
CA VAL A 371 -1.76 -45.78 13.93
C VAL A 371 -0.81 -45.87 12.73
N GLN A 372 -0.70 -47.05 12.12
CA GLN A 372 -0.08 -47.23 10.81
C GLN A 372 -0.93 -46.53 9.73
N GLN A 373 -0.36 -45.56 9.02
CA GLN A 373 -0.92 -45.06 7.76
C GLN A 373 0.04 -45.32 6.61
N ARG A 374 -0.42 -46.15 5.66
CA ARG A 374 0.21 -46.38 4.36
C ARG A 374 0.23 -45.08 3.56
N TYR A 375 1.40 -44.72 3.04
CA TYR A 375 1.57 -43.63 2.10
C TYR A 375 0.98 -44.00 0.73
N VAL A 376 0.12 -43.14 0.20
CA VAL A 376 -0.33 -43.17 -1.21
C VAL A 376 0.16 -41.88 -1.86
N GLY A 377 1.00 -42.00 -2.87
CA GLY A 377 1.54 -40.86 -3.62
C GLY A 377 0.49 -40.19 -4.54
N PRO A 378 0.73 -38.95 -4.97
CA PRO A 378 -0.21 -38.18 -5.77
C PRO A 378 -0.42 -38.80 -7.17
N ARG A 379 -1.70 -38.90 -7.58
CA ARG A 379 -2.12 -39.34 -8.91
C ARG A 379 -2.42 -38.10 -9.76
N VAL A 380 -1.92 -38.08 -11.00
CA VAL A 380 -2.22 -37.05 -12.01
C VAL A 380 -3.58 -37.40 -12.62
N GLU A 381 -4.51 -36.46 -12.60
CA GLU A 381 -5.83 -36.58 -13.23
C GLU A 381 -5.69 -36.12 -14.69
N GLU A 382 -5.71 -37.07 -15.63
CA GLU A 382 -5.77 -36.76 -17.06
C GLU A 382 -7.21 -36.36 -17.42
N VAL A 383 -7.31 -35.21 -18.10
CA VAL A 383 -8.53 -34.67 -18.67
C VAL A 383 -8.98 -35.62 -19.79
N GLY A 384 -10.11 -36.29 -19.59
CA GLY A 384 -10.76 -37.07 -20.64
C GLY A 384 -11.20 -36.17 -21.78
N THR A 385 -10.67 -36.46 -22.97
CA THR A 385 -11.24 -36.12 -24.27
C THR A 385 -12.58 -36.84 -24.41
N ASP A 386 -13.67 -36.09 -24.50
CA ASP A 386 -14.96 -36.62 -24.95
C ASP A 386 -14.93 -36.73 -26.48
N GLU A 387 -14.78 -37.96 -26.98
CA GLU A 387 -15.25 -38.37 -28.30
C GLU A 387 -16.54 -39.18 -28.09
N GLU A 388 -17.68 -38.60 -28.49
CA GLU A 388 -18.70 -39.19 -29.38
C GLU A 388 -19.74 -38.14 -29.79
#